data_AF-A0A8S2VJE5-F1
#
_entry.id   AF-A0A8S2VJE5-F1
#
_cell.length_a   1.000
_cell.length_b   1.000
_cell.length_c   1.000
_cell.angle_alpha   90.00
_cell.angle_beta   90.00
_cell.angle_gamma   90.00
#
_symmetry.space_group_name_H-M   'P 1'
#
loop_
_entity.id
_entity.type
_entity.pdbx_description
1 polymer ?
#
loop_
_entity_poly.entity_id
_entity_poly.type
_entity_poly.pdbx_seq_one_letter_code
_entity_poly.pdbx_strand_id
1 'polypeptide(L)'
;MAFSSSNKPRCATCGKNIGTFTCRGCSQDFCLSHAQEHRQLLGKKMDEDVILMHDQLQQCLNQQVKQPSLHPLMKEINEWEKQSIEKIQLVAQNTRQKFLDIISKHTNNAKIALISIKEQLSRARDEDDFFEADINEWKEKLEKLKTDLNTPKAITIKLDDNMNSFIPKISISEGPMIIETFEKILGDIDIQDKGRLITHGSSKGYALVR
;
A
#
# COMPACT_ATOMS: atom_id res chain seq x y z
N MET A 1 -22.37 73.48 49.77
CA MET A 1 -20.94 73.74 49.51
C MET A 1 -20.39 72.53 48.77
N ALA A 2 -20.01 72.69 47.49
CA ALA A 2 -19.56 71.59 46.65
C ALA A 2 -18.08 71.79 46.30
N PHE A 3 -17.21 70.93 46.84
CA PHE A 3 -15.85 70.78 46.35
C PHE A 3 -15.87 69.75 45.22
N SER A 4 -15.96 70.21 43.97
CA SER A 4 -15.68 69.36 42.81
C SER A 4 -14.18 69.36 42.56
N SER A 5 -13.47 68.42 43.19
CA SER A 5 -12.09 68.10 42.84
C SER A 5 -12.05 67.56 41.40
N SER A 6 -11.82 68.45 40.44
CA SER A 6 -11.60 68.09 39.04
C SER A 6 -10.24 67.41 38.91
N ASN A 7 -10.19 66.11 39.21
CA ASN A 7 -9.05 65.24 38.89
C ASN A 7 -8.95 65.16 37.36
N LYS A 8 -8.28 66.14 36.76
CA LYS A 8 -7.98 66.12 35.32
C LYS A 8 -7.18 64.85 35.01
N PRO A 9 -7.58 64.06 34.01
CA PRO A 9 -6.82 62.87 33.63
C PRO A 9 -5.39 63.26 33.32
N ARG A 10 -4.43 62.45 33.78
CA ARG A 10 -2.99 62.66 33.56
C ARG A 10 -2.50 61.68 32.51
N CYS A 11 -1.49 62.07 31.74
CA CYS A 11 -0.89 61.19 30.76
C CYS A 11 -0.31 59.93 31.41
N ALA A 12 -0.70 58.75 30.92
CA ALA A 12 -0.26 57.44 31.40
C ALA A 12 1.24 57.20 31.21
N THR A 13 1.86 57.81 30.19
CA THR A 13 3.30 57.66 29.91
C THR A 13 4.19 58.54 30.79
N CYS A 14 3.85 59.83 30.98
CA CYS A 14 4.73 60.77 31.68
C CYS A 14 4.21 61.28 33.02
N GLY A 15 2.92 61.10 33.35
CA GLY A 15 2.30 61.48 34.63
C GLY A 15 2.26 62.99 34.96
N LYS A 16 2.84 63.83 34.11
CA LYS A 16 3.03 65.28 34.35
C LYS A 16 2.02 66.14 33.59
N ASN A 17 1.77 65.82 32.33
CA ASN A 17 0.87 66.59 31.47
C ASN A 17 -0.57 66.10 31.60
N ILE A 18 -1.53 67.00 31.37
CA ILE A 18 -2.95 66.66 31.27
C ILE A 18 -3.13 65.71 30.07
N GLY A 19 -3.79 64.59 30.30
CA GLY A 19 -4.19 63.65 29.27
C GLY A 19 -5.32 64.25 28.46
N THR A 20 -5.01 64.72 27.25
CA THR A 20 -5.98 65.36 26.35
C THR A 20 -6.64 64.36 25.41
N PHE A 21 -6.05 63.17 25.23
CA PHE A 21 -6.53 62.13 24.33
C PHE A 21 -6.65 60.79 25.06
N THR A 22 -7.83 60.20 25.03
CA THR A 22 -8.07 58.84 25.54
C THR A 22 -8.01 57.84 24.39
N CYS A 23 -7.11 56.85 24.46
CA CYS A 23 -7.10 55.75 23.51
C CYS A 23 -8.20 54.76 23.87
N ARG A 24 -9.16 54.51 22.97
CA ARG A 24 -10.24 53.53 23.21
C ARG A 24 -9.75 52.08 23.27
N GLY A 25 -8.61 51.78 22.62
CA GLY A 25 -8.06 50.42 22.56
C GLY A 25 -7.42 49.95 23.87
N CYS A 26 -6.66 50.82 24.55
CA CYS A 26 -6.03 50.50 25.83
C CYS A 26 -6.65 51.24 27.03
N SER A 27 -7.67 52.08 26.80
CA SER A 27 -8.36 52.88 27.83
C SER A 27 -7.45 53.80 28.66
N GLN A 28 -6.33 54.24 28.08
CA GLN A 28 -5.36 55.13 28.73
C GLN A 28 -5.43 56.55 28.15
N ASP A 29 -5.20 57.54 29.03
CA ASP A 29 -5.13 58.95 28.67
C ASP A 29 -3.68 59.35 28.35
N PHE A 30 -3.48 60.11 27.28
CA PHE A 30 -2.17 60.57 26.83
C PHE A 30 -2.19 62.07 26.55
N CYS A 31 -1.05 62.75 26.76
CA CYS A 31 -0.85 64.08 26.20
C CYS A 31 -0.56 63.99 24.70
N LEU A 32 -0.70 65.10 23.97
CA LEU A 32 -0.58 65.15 22.51
C LEU A 32 0.68 64.42 21.96
N SER A 33 1.85 64.63 22.56
CA SER A 33 3.11 63.99 22.14
C SER A 33 3.09 62.47 22.32
N HIS A 34 2.77 61.98 23.52
CA HIS A 34 2.74 60.54 23.81
C HIS A 34 1.58 59.83 23.11
N ALA A 35 0.50 60.54 22.76
CA ALA A 35 -0.56 60.01 21.91
C ALA A 35 -0.05 59.73 20.48
N GLN A 36 0.76 60.64 19.93
CA GLN A 36 1.39 60.46 18.62
C GLN A 36 2.42 59.32 18.64
N GLU A 37 3.27 59.26 19.66
CA GLU A 37 4.22 58.16 19.84
C GLU A 37 3.50 56.81 20.00
N HIS A 38 2.44 56.76 20.82
CA HIS A 38 1.63 55.56 20.96
C HIS A 38 1.05 55.10 19.62
N ARG A 39 0.57 56.03 18.79
CA ARG A 39 0.06 55.70 17.45
C ARG A 39 1.15 55.23 16.50
N GLN A 40 2.35 55.81 16.56
CA GLN A 40 3.50 55.36 15.78
C GLN A 40 3.95 53.94 16.19
N LEU A 41 4.00 53.64 17.49
CA LEU A 41 4.31 52.30 17.98
C LEU A 41 3.29 51.27 17.53
N LEU A 42 2.00 51.61 17.52
CA LEU A 42 0.96 50.74 16.97
C LEU A 42 1.12 50.53 15.46
N GLY A 43 1.51 51.56 14.71
CA GLY A 43 1.83 51.44 13.29
C GLY A 43 2.99 50.46 13.06
N LYS A 44 4.08 50.61 13.81
CA LYS A 44 5.22 49.68 13.75
C LYS A 44 4.82 48.25 14.05
N LYS A 45 4.04 48.01 15.11
CA LYS A 45 3.54 46.67 15.43
C LYS A 45 2.65 46.10 14.33
N MET A 46 1.82 46.92 13.69
CA MET A 46 1.03 46.48 12.55
C MET A 46 1.93 46.01 11.40
N ASP A 47 2.96 46.78 11.08
CA ASP A 47 3.89 46.45 9.99
C ASP A 47 4.74 45.20 10.33
N GLU A 48 5.31 45.17 11.54
CA GLU A 48 6.25 44.13 11.99
C GLU A 48 5.54 42.81 12.36
N ASP A 49 4.39 42.86 13.03
CA ASP A 49 3.71 41.65 13.51
C ASP A 49 2.64 41.18 12.51
N VAL A 50 1.86 42.08 11.92
CA VAL A 50 0.68 41.68 11.15
C VAL A 50 0.97 41.61 9.65
N ILE A 51 1.52 42.67 9.07
CA ILE A 51 1.79 42.73 7.62
C ILE A 51 2.89 41.74 7.25
N LEU A 52 3.97 41.68 8.03
CA LEU A 52 5.04 40.71 7.79
C LEU A 52 4.53 39.26 7.84
N MET A 53 3.70 38.91 8.85
CA MET A 53 3.12 37.57 8.94
C MET A 53 2.19 37.27 7.76
N HIS A 54 1.38 38.25 7.34
CA HIS A 54 0.53 38.12 6.16
C HIS A 54 1.36 37.82 4.91
N ASP A 55 2.40 38.59 4.66
CA ASP A 55 3.23 38.46 3.46
C ASP A 55 4.01 37.14 3.46
N GLN A 56 4.51 36.71 4.62
CA GLN A 56 5.13 35.40 4.79
C GLN A 56 4.14 34.27 4.48
N LEU A 57 2.93 34.34 5.02
CA LEU A 57 1.89 33.34 4.76
C LEU A 57 1.52 33.31 3.27
N GLN A 58 1.33 34.48 2.65
CA GLN A 58 1.03 34.59 1.24
C GLN A 58 2.16 34.00 0.37
N GLN A 59 3.42 34.24 0.73
CA GLN A 59 4.56 33.63 0.05
C GLN A 59 4.57 32.10 0.20
N CYS A 60 4.34 31.56 1.40
CA CYS A 60 4.26 30.12 1.63
C CYS A 60 3.12 29.49 0.81
N LEU A 61 1.94 30.11 0.79
CA LEU A 61 0.80 29.62 0.00
C LEU A 61 1.11 29.65 -1.50
N ASN A 62 1.68 30.75 -2.00
CA ASN A 62 2.07 30.85 -3.41
C ASN A 62 3.13 29.81 -3.80
N GLN A 63 4.08 29.49 -2.91
CA GLN A 63 5.05 28.42 -3.12
C GLN A 63 4.37 27.06 -3.18
N GLN A 64 3.45 26.76 -2.27
CA GLN A 64 2.69 25.50 -2.27
C GLN A 64 1.82 25.35 -3.53
N VAL A 65 1.17 26.42 -4.00
CA VAL A 65 0.38 26.41 -5.24
C VAL A 65 1.26 26.16 -6.46
N LYS A 66 2.45 26.77 -6.51
CA LYS A 66 3.40 26.57 -7.62
C LYS A 66 4.04 25.18 -7.59
N GLN A 67 4.30 24.62 -6.41
CA GLN A 67 5.01 23.36 -6.22
C GLN A 67 4.33 22.48 -5.16
N PRO A 68 3.13 21.95 -5.45
CA PRO A 68 2.40 21.09 -4.52
C PRO A 68 3.14 19.78 -4.22
N SER A 69 4.04 19.36 -5.10
CA SER A 69 4.89 18.18 -4.93
C SER A 69 5.94 18.32 -3.82
N LEU A 70 6.27 19.54 -3.38
CA LEU A 70 7.16 19.76 -2.24
C LEU A 70 6.46 19.63 -0.88
N HIS A 71 5.14 19.45 -0.87
CA HIS A 71 4.39 19.29 0.36
C HIS A 71 4.93 18.09 1.15
N PRO A 72 5.13 18.20 2.48
CA PRO A 72 5.66 17.10 3.30
C PRO A 72 4.89 15.78 3.12
N LEU A 73 3.56 15.84 3.05
CA LEU A 73 2.73 14.65 2.79
C LEU A 73 3.02 13.98 1.43
N MET A 74 3.47 14.74 0.42
CA MET A 74 3.87 14.14 -0.85
C MET A 74 5.13 13.27 -0.67
N LYS A 75 6.05 13.65 0.22
CA LYS A 75 7.21 12.81 0.56
C LYS A 75 6.78 11.52 1.23
N GLU A 76 5.79 11.58 2.13
CA GLU A 76 5.22 10.38 2.77
C GLU A 76 4.56 9.44 1.76
N ILE A 77 3.80 9.99 0.79
CA ILE A 77 3.20 9.21 -0.30
C ILE A 77 4.27 8.54 -1.15
N ASN A 78 5.30 9.30 -1.56
CA ASN A 78 6.40 8.77 -2.38
C ASN A 78 7.19 7.67 -1.66
N GLU A 79 7.43 7.84 -0.35
CA GLU A 79 8.12 6.84 0.46
C GLU A 79 7.26 5.58 0.62
N TRP A 80 5.95 5.74 0.86
CA TRP A 80 5.02 4.62 0.90
C TRP A 80 4.95 3.86 -0.42
N GLU A 81 4.92 4.57 -1.56
CA GLU A 81 4.92 3.97 -2.89
C GLU A 81 6.19 3.14 -3.11
N LYS A 82 7.36 3.73 -2.83
CA LYS A 82 8.66 3.06 -2.96
C LYS A 82 8.73 1.78 -2.12
N GLN A 83 8.39 1.86 -0.84
CA GLN A 83 8.40 0.70 0.06
C GLN A 83 7.41 -0.39 -0.39
N SER A 84 6.27 0.00 -0.96
CA SER A 84 5.28 -0.94 -1.46
C SER A 84 5.80 -1.69 -2.69
N ILE A 85 6.42 -0.98 -3.64
CA ILE A 85 7.06 -1.58 -4.82
C ILE A 85 8.16 -2.56 -4.40
N GLU A 86 9.03 -2.18 -3.47
CA GLU A 86 10.12 -3.04 -2.98
C GLU A 86 9.57 -4.34 -2.36
N LYS A 87 8.50 -4.26 -1.56
CA LYS A 87 7.86 -5.45 -0.98
C LYS A 87 7.29 -6.38 -2.05
N ILE A 88 6.61 -5.83 -3.06
CA ILE A 88 6.05 -6.63 -4.17
C ILE A 88 7.18 -7.31 -4.93
N GLN A 89 8.26 -6.58 -5.25
CA GLN A 89 9.40 -7.12 -5.95
C GLN A 89 10.09 -8.23 -5.16
N LEU A 90 10.28 -8.05 -3.85
CA LEU A 90 10.85 -9.07 -2.97
C LEU A 90 9.99 -10.34 -2.95
N VAL A 91 8.67 -10.21 -2.82
CA VAL A 91 7.75 -11.36 -2.86
C VAL A 91 7.84 -12.06 -4.23
N ALA A 92 7.83 -11.32 -5.33
CA ALA A 92 7.94 -11.88 -6.67
C ALA A 92 9.28 -12.61 -6.88
N GLN A 93 10.39 -12.04 -6.41
CA GLN A 93 11.71 -12.67 -6.49
C GLN A 93 11.76 -13.96 -5.67
N ASN A 94 11.24 -13.95 -4.44
CA ASN A 94 11.16 -15.14 -3.61
C ASN A 94 10.30 -16.25 -4.25
N THR A 95 9.18 -15.88 -4.87
CA THR A 95 8.33 -16.83 -5.58
C THR A 95 9.03 -17.41 -6.81
N ARG A 96 9.75 -16.59 -7.59
CA ARG A 96 10.59 -17.07 -8.71
C ARG A 96 11.69 -18.02 -8.24
N GLN A 97 12.37 -17.71 -7.13
CA GLN A 97 13.42 -18.58 -6.60
C GLN A 97 12.85 -19.93 -6.18
N LYS A 98 11.73 -19.93 -5.45
CA LYS A 98 11.03 -21.18 -5.08
C LYS A 98 10.66 -22.00 -6.31
N PHE A 99 10.14 -21.36 -7.37
CA PHE A 99 9.84 -22.05 -8.61
C PHE A 99 11.08 -22.73 -9.22
N LEU A 100 12.19 -21.99 -9.32
CA LEU A 100 13.45 -22.52 -9.86
C LEU A 100 13.97 -23.69 -9.02
N ASP A 101 13.88 -23.61 -7.70
CA ASP A 101 14.30 -24.68 -6.79
C ASP A 101 13.48 -25.96 -7.02
N ILE A 102 12.16 -25.83 -7.20
CA ILE A 102 11.26 -26.95 -7.51
C ILE A 102 11.62 -27.59 -8.85
N ILE A 103 11.77 -26.78 -9.90
CA ILE A 103 12.14 -27.27 -11.24
C ILE A 103 13.53 -27.92 -11.22
N SER A 104 14.48 -27.36 -10.49
CA SER A 104 15.82 -27.91 -10.34
C SER A 104 15.79 -29.28 -9.68
N LYS A 105 15.07 -29.41 -8.55
CA LYS A 105 14.88 -30.71 -7.87
C LYS A 105 14.22 -31.74 -8.78
N HIS A 106 13.16 -31.34 -9.47
CA HIS A 106 12.43 -32.22 -10.39
C HIS A 106 13.33 -32.72 -11.53
N THR A 107 14.10 -31.82 -12.13
CA THR A 107 15.04 -32.14 -13.21
C THR A 107 16.17 -33.05 -12.72
N ASN A 108 16.67 -32.82 -11.50
CA ASN A 108 17.71 -33.66 -10.92
C ASN A 108 17.20 -35.07 -10.60
N ASN A 109 15.98 -35.20 -10.08
CA ASN A 109 15.35 -36.49 -9.84
C ASN A 109 15.17 -37.27 -11.15
N ALA A 110 14.74 -36.59 -12.21
CA ALA A 110 14.63 -37.20 -13.53
C ALA A 110 15.98 -37.66 -14.09
N LYS A 111 17.04 -36.87 -13.88
CA LYS A 111 18.41 -37.24 -14.26
C LYS A 111 18.89 -38.49 -13.52
N ILE A 112 18.65 -38.58 -12.21
CA ILE A 112 19.00 -39.76 -11.40
C ILE A 112 18.26 -41.00 -11.91
N ALA A 113 16.96 -40.88 -12.19
CA ALA A 113 16.16 -41.98 -12.74
C ALA A 113 16.67 -42.44 -14.11
N LEU A 114 17.07 -41.53 -15.00
CA LEU A 114 17.69 -41.88 -16.29
C LEU A 114 19.00 -42.65 -16.12
N ILE A 115 19.85 -42.22 -15.18
CA ILE A 115 21.11 -42.91 -14.88
C ILE A 115 20.81 -44.34 -14.39
N SER A 116 19.85 -44.52 -13.50
CA SER A 116 19.47 -45.85 -13.00
C SER A 116 18.90 -46.76 -14.10
N ILE A 117 18.06 -46.23 -15.00
CA ILE A 117 17.56 -46.99 -16.16
C ILE A 117 18.73 -47.39 -17.07
N LYS A 118 19.68 -46.48 -17.33
CA LYS A 118 20.87 -46.79 -18.12
C LYS A 118 21.70 -47.93 -17.50
N GLU A 119 21.92 -47.91 -16.19
CA GLU A 119 22.66 -48.97 -15.49
C GLU A 119 21.93 -50.33 -15.51
N GLN A 120 20.59 -50.33 -15.43
CA GLN A 120 19.78 -51.55 -15.59
C GLN A 120 19.90 -52.09 -17.02
N LEU A 121 19.73 -51.23 -18.02
CA LEU A 121 19.84 -51.61 -19.44
C LEU A 121 21.22 -52.14 -19.81
N SER A 122 22.30 -51.53 -19.29
CA SER A 122 23.66 -52.00 -19.51
C SER A 122 23.88 -53.39 -18.93
N ARG A 123 23.49 -53.61 -17.67
CA ARG A 123 23.62 -54.93 -17.02
C ARG A 123 22.84 -56.02 -17.74
N ALA A 124 21.57 -55.76 -18.03
CA ALA A 124 20.73 -56.73 -18.74
C ALA A 124 21.29 -57.08 -20.14
N ARG A 125 21.89 -56.10 -20.83
CA ARG A 125 22.56 -56.35 -22.11
C ARG A 125 23.87 -57.13 -21.97
N ASP A 126 24.66 -56.84 -20.95
CA ASP A 126 25.95 -57.50 -20.73
C ASP A 126 25.75 -58.95 -20.24
N GLU A 127 24.68 -59.20 -19.49
CA GLU A 127 24.30 -60.52 -18.95
C GLU A 127 23.39 -61.32 -19.91
N ASP A 128 22.95 -60.71 -21.01
CA ASP A 128 21.93 -61.23 -21.95
C ASP A 128 20.63 -61.67 -21.23
N ASP A 129 20.33 -61.01 -20.10
CA ASP A 129 19.24 -61.31 -19.17
C ASP A 129 18.13 -60.25 -19.32
N PHE A 130 17.35 -60.37 -20.39
CA PHE A 130 16.17 -59.55 -20.61
C PHE A 130 15.08 -60.31 -21.36
N PHE A 131 13.84 -60.09 -20.96
CA PHE A 131 12.64 -60.61 -21.60
C PHE A 131 11.79 -59.47 -22.19
N GLU A 132 10.78 -59.82 -22.98
CA GLU A 132 9.85 -58.84 -23.54
C GLU A 132 9.15 -58.00 -22.45
N ALA A 133 8.94 -58.59 -21.26
CA ALA A 133 8.40 -57.90 -20.10
C ALA A 133 9.31 -56.76 -19.62
N ASP A 134 10.61 -57.00 -19.51
CA ASP A 134 11.60 -56.00 -19.05
C ASP A 134 11.74 -54.86 -20.06
N ILE A 135 11.74 -55.19 -21.36
CA ILE A 135 11.73 -54.20 -22.44
C ILE A 135 10.51 -53.30 -22.35
N ASN A 136 9.33 -53.88 -22.15
CA ASN A 136 8.08 -53.12 -21.98
C ASN A 136 8.11 -52.26 -20.71
N GLU A 137 8.63 -52.79 -19.59
CA GLU A 137 8.75 -52.05 -18.33
C GLU A 137 9.68 -50.84 -18.47
N TRP A 138 10.86 -51.00 -19.07
CA TRP A 138 11.77 -49.86 -19.30
C TRP A 138 11.16 -48.83 -20.25
N LYS A 139 10.42 -49.27 -21.27
CA LYS A 139 9.70 -48.38 -22.18
C LYS A 139 8.63 -47.57 -21.45
N GLU A 140 7.84 -48.20 -20.58
CA GLU A 140 6.86 -47.53 -19.74
C GLU A 140 7.52 -46.55 -18.75
N LYS A 141 8.62 -46.94 -18.09
CA LYS A 141 9.39 -46.07 -17.20
C LYS A 141 9.91 -44.83 -17.93
N LEU A 142 10.43 -44.99 -19.16
CA LEU A 142 10.92 -43.88 -19.97
C LEU A 142 9.80 -42.94 -20.44
N GLU A 143 8.66 -43.48 -20.88
CA GLU A 143 7.50 -42.66 -21.26
C GLU A 143 6.90 -41.91 -20.06
N LYS A 144 6.83 -42.57 -18.89
CA LYS A 144 6.42 -41.93 -17.63
C LYS A 144 7.37 -40.80 -17.22
N LEU A 145 8.68 -41.02 -17.34
CA LEU A 145 9.67 -39.99 -17.04
C LEU A 145 9.57 -38.79 -17.99
N LYS A 146 9.35 -39.06 -19.28
CA LYS A 146 9.15 -38.05 -20.31
C LYS A 146 7.88 -37.22 -20.06
N THR A 147 6.80 -37.85 -19.63
CA THR A 147 5.58 -37.14 -19.24
C THR A 147 5.78 -36.35 -17.95
N ASP A 148 6.43 -36.93 -16.94
CA ASP A 148 6.71 -36.23 -15.68
C ASP A 148 7.64 -35.01 -15.89
N LEU A 149 8.63 -35.07 -16.79
CA LEU A 149 9.50 -33.94 -17.13
C LEU A 149 8.76 -32.78 -17.83
N ASN A 150 7.86 -33.11 -18.76
CA ASN A 150 7.11 -32.12 -19.53
C ASN A 150 5.90 -31.55 -18.76
N THR A 151 5.45 -32.28 -17.74
CA THR A 151 4.35 -31.89 -16.85
C THR A 151 4.83 -32.05 -15.41
N PRO A 152 5.54 -31.06 -14.83
CA PRO A 152 5.86 -31.07 -13.42
C PRO A 152 4.55 -31.27 -12.66
N LYS A 153 4.39 -32.43 -12.02
CA LYS A 153 3.21 -32.70 -11.21
C LYS A 153 3.11 -31.59 -10.16
N ALA A 154 2.07 -30.77 -10.29
CA ALA A 154 1.51 -29.94 -9.24
C ALA A 154 2.20 -28.61 -8.86
N ILE A 155 2.72 -27.82 -9.80
CA ILE A 155 2.96 -26.40 -9.50
C ILE A 155 1.68 -25.62 -9.76
N THR A 156 0.89 -25.36 -8.72
CA THR A 156 -0.26 -24.45 -8.83
C THR A 156 0.18 -23.05 -8.44
N ILE A 157 0.06 -22.10 -9.38
CA ILE A 157 0.20 -20.68 -9.09
C ILE A 157 -1.16 -20.19 -8.62
N LYS A 158 -1.26 -19.86 -7.33
CA LYS A 158 -2.50 -19.32 -6.75
C LYS A 158 -2.31 -17.84 -6.43
N LEU A 159 -3.34 -17.06 -6.76
CA LEU A 159 -3.54 -15.74 -6.18
C LEU A 159 -4.18 -15.96 -4.82
N ASP A 160 -3.45 -15.58 -3.78
CA ASP A 160 -3.99 -15.51 -2.42
C ASP A 160 -4.81 -14.21 -2.31
N ASP A 161 -6.06 -14.30 -2.76
CA ASP A 161 -7.09 -13.26 -2.60
C ASP A 161 -7.68 -13.36 -1.19
N ASN A 162 -6.83 -13.27 -0.17
CA ASN A 162 -7.32 -13.06 1.17
C ASN A 162 -7.99 -11.68 1.17
N MET A 163 -9.29 -11.61 1.53
CA MET A 163 -10.19 -10.46 1.35
C MET A 163 -9.69 -9.13 1.98
N ASN A 164 -8.58 -9.15 2.72
CA ASN A 164 -7.96 -8.00 3.37
C ASN A 164 -6.61 -7.58 2.77
N SER A 165 -6.12 -8.22 1.70
CA SER A 165 -4.86 -7.80 1.07
C SER A 165 -5.12 -6.77 -0.04
N PHE A 166 -4.47 -5.60 0.06
CA PHE A 166 -4.52 -4.56 -0.98
C PHE A 166 -3.91 -5.03 -2.31
N ILE A 167 -3.00 -6.03 -2.26
CA ILE A 167 -2.34 -6.62 -3.42
C ILE A 167 -2.31 -8.14 -3.25
N PRO A 168 -3.02 -8.90 -4.10
CA PRO A 168 -3.03 -10.36 -4.06
C PRO A 168 -1.63 -10.95 -4.18
N LYS A 169 -1.32 -11.94 -3.35
CA LYS A 169 0.00 -12.57 -3.32
C LYS A 169 0.05 -13.78 -4.24
N ILE A 170 1.06 -13.83 -5.10
CA ILE A 170 1.36 -15.02 -5.92
C ILE A 170 2.09 -16.06 -5.05
N SER A 171 1.50 -17.25 -4.94
CA SER A 171 2.05 -18.38 -4.18
C SER A 171 2.16 -19.63 -5.04
N ILE A 172 3.12 -20.48 -4.67
CA ILE A 172 3.37 -21.78 -5.29
C ILE A 172 3.15 -22.85 -4.24
N SER A 173 2.34 -23.86 -4.56
CA SER A 173 2.09 -25.03 -3.73
C SER A 173 2.31 -26.32 -4.53
N GLU A 174 2.96 -27.31 -3.93
CA GLU A 174 3.08 -28.69 -4.44
C GLU A 174 1.95 -29.56 -3.86
N GLY A 175 1.15 -30.23 -4.70
CA GLY A 175 0.10 -31.17 -4.25
C GLY A 175 -0.91 -31.60 -5.34
N PRO A 176 -1.51 -32.80 -5.25
CA PRO A 176 -2.45 -33.29 -6.27
C PRO A 176 -3.62 -32.33 -6.46
N MET A 177 -4.04 -32.19 -7.72
CA MET A 177 -5.11 -31.32 -8.19
C MET A 177 -6.45 -31.70 -7.54
N ILE A 178 -6.81 -31.08 -6.41
CA ILE A 178 -8.21 -31.00 -5.99
C ILE A 178 -8.76 -29.71 -6.58
N ILE A 179 -9.14 -29.77 -7.85
CA ILE A 179 -10.15 -28.86 -8.39
C ILE A 179 -11.48 -29.55 -8.13
N GLU A 180 -11.99 -29.47 -6.91
CA GLU A 180 -13.42 -29.68 -6.67
C GLU A 180 -14.13 -28.38 -7.05
N THR A 181 -14.15 -28.08 -8.36
CA THR A 181 -15.21 -27.22 -8.88
C THR A 181 -16.46 -28.10 -8.91
N PHE A 182 -17.36 -27.92 -7.96
CA PHE A 182 -18.68 -28.54 -7.99
C PHE A 182 -19.49 -27.93 -9.14
N GLU A 183 -19.21 -28.34 -10.37
CA GLU A 183 -20.12 -28.15 -11.50
C GLU A 183 -20.96 -29.42 -11.63
N LYS A 184 -22.03 -29.49 -10.83
CA LYS A 184 -23.09 -30.47 -11.04
C LYS A 184 -24.40 -29.74 -11.26
N ILE A 185 -24.71 -29.54 -12.54
CA ILE A 185 -26.02 -29.02 -12.99
C ILE A 185 -27.08 -30.02 -12.54
N LEU A 186 -28.04 -29.57 -11.74
CA LEU A 186 -29.19 -30.34 -11.27
C LEU A 186 -30.44 -29.46 -11.43
N GLY A 187 -31.09 -29.58 -12.60
CA GLY A 187 -32.35 -28.89 -12.90
C GLY A 187 -32.21 -27.39 -13.20
N ASP A 188 -33.28 -26.61 -12.95
CA ASP A 188 -33.41 -25.15 -13.22
C ASP A 188 -32.54 -24.25 -12.32
N ILE A 189 -31.41 -24.77 -11.85
CA ILE A 189 -30.47 -24.09 -10.98
C ILE A 189 -29.17 -23.93 -11.76
N ASP A 190 -28.89 -22.68 -12.12
CA ASP A 190 -27.61 -22.30 -12.72
C ASP A 190 -26.71 -21.70 -11.64
N ILE A 191 -25.50 -22.26 -11.53
CA ILE A 191 -24.50 -21.84 -10.56
C ILE A 191 -23.43 -21.03 -11.29
N GLN A 192 -23.44 -19.72 -11.09
CA GLN A 192 -22.50 -18.78 -11.69
C GLN A 192 -21.47 -18.27 -10.65
N ASP A 193 -20.43 -17.59 -11.14
CA ASP A 193 -19.32 -17.05 -10.35
C ASP A 193 -18.58 -18.10 -9.50
N LYS A 194 -18.05 -19.15 -10.15
CA LYS A 194 -17.23 -20.19 -9.51
C LYS A 194 -17.86 -20.78 -8.24
N GLY A 195 -19.17 -21.02 -8.25
CA GLY A 195 -19.88 -21.65 -7.12
C GLY A 195 -20.48 -20.68 -6.10
N ARG A 196 -20.45 -19.36 -6.33
CA ARG A 196 -20.88 -18.36 -5.33
C ARG A 196 -22.30 -17.82 -5.54
N LEU A 197 -22.86 -17.96 -6.73
CA LEU A 197 -24.20 -17.46 -7.04
C LEU A 197 -25.09 -18.59 -7.52
N ILE A 198 -26.11 -18.92 -6.73
CA ILE A 198 -27.16 -19.88 -7.11
C ILE A 198 -28.33 -19.05 -7.64
N THR A 199 -28.53 -19.07 -8.96
CA THR A 199 -29.70 -18.43 -9.56
C THR A 199 -30.76 -19.49 -9.83
N HIS A 200 -31.93 -19.32 -9.21
CA HIS A 200 -33.14 -20.07 -9.52
C HIS A 200 -34.05 -19.17 -10.36
N GLY A 201 -34.69 -19.74 -11.39
CA GLY A 201 -35.47 -19.05 -12.41
C GLY A 201 -36.15 -17.73 -12.00
N SER A 202 -35.91 -16.70 -12.83
CA SER A 202 -36.53 -15.37 -12.88
C SER A 202 -37.50 -15.00 -11.75
N SER A 203 -36.98 -14.44 -10.66
CA SER A 203 -37.75 -13.46 -9.89
C SER A 203 -36.82 -12.42 -9.25
N LYS A 204 -37.13 -11.14 -9.52
CA LYS A 204 -36.46 -9.97 -8.97
C LYS A 204 -36.71 -9.92 -7.46
N GLY A 205 -35.67 -10.12 -6.66
CA GLY A 205 -35.73 -9.87 -5.22
C GLY A 205 -34.35 -10.05 -4.57
N TYR A 206 -33.77 -8.96 -4.09
CA TYR A 206 -32.53 -9.00 -3.31
C TYR A 206 -32.86 -9.33 -1.85
N ALA A 207 -32.14 -10.29 -1.27
CA ALA A 207 -32.10 -10.50 0.17
C ALA A 207 -30.68 -10.26 0.68
N LEU A 208 -30.55 -9.33 1.63
CA LEU A 208 -29.32 -9.11 2.42
C LEU A 208 -29.26 -10.16 3.52
N VAL A 209 -28.15 -10.90 3.59
CA VAL A 209 -27.85 -11.81 4.70
C VAL A 209 -27.03 -11.03 5.74
N ARG A 210 -27.49 -11.10 6.99
CA ARG A 210 -26.91 -10.43 8.16
C ARG A 210 -25.75 -11.22 8.76
#